data_AF-A0A9X2E2J5-F1
#
_entry.id   AF-A0A9X2E2J5-F1
#
_cell.length_a   1.000
_cell.length_b   1.000
_cell.length_c   1.000
_cell.angle_alpha   90.00
_cell.angle_beta   90.00
_cell.angle_gamma   90.00
#
_symmetry.space_group_name_H-M   'P 1'
#
loop_
_entity.id
_entity.type
_entity.pdbx_description
1 polymer ?
#
loop_
_entity_poly.entity_id
_entity_poly.type
_entity_poly.pdbx_seq_one_letter_code
_entity_poly.pdbx_strand_id
1 'polypeptide(L)'
;MTRTHSRHVVPLLLGACLLLGATGCAGAAPSASDAPTTSPTAEGAVAYPMPDLGPSPAPAPFDADRLEALRIEQQDQQWQGVVATYPSAVRPADPFREYRDEAAAPELVDCLEAAGIPVDIGTDADGEGPAGLMVSPVDEAESVASFTCWSTYPTTPIAPMTTEQIDYLYSYLTEYLVPCYEANGATITAAPSRADFVSQWPQQGWFPTTAESSFTLEEEAAIEEACVRPA
;
A
#
# COMPACT_ATOMS: atom_id res chain seq x y z
N MET A 1 5.81 -43.16 22.75
CA MET A 1 5.64 -43.82 21.44
C MET A 1 6.35 -42.97 20.39
N THR A 2 7.58 -43.35 20.09
CA THR A 2 8.52 -42.72 19.18
C THR A 2 8.18 -43.07 17.73
N ARG A 3 7.99 -42.07 16.86
CA ARG A 3 7.95 -42.25 15.40
C ARG A 3 9.15 -41.57 14.77
N THR A 4 10.08 -42.40 14.32
CA THR A 4 11.28 -42.10 13.56
C THR A 4 10.96 -42.34 12.08
N HIS A 5 11.10 -41.33 11.22
CA HIS A 5 11.20 -41.51 9.76
C HIS A 5 12.21 -40.45 9.26
N SER A 6 13.49 -40.82 9.17
CA SER A 6 14.15 -41.42 8.01
C SER A 6 14.31 -40.44 6.85
N ARG A 7 15.45 -39.74 6.84
CA ARG A 7 15.95 -38.88 5.76
C ARG A 7 16.48 -39.77 4.65
N HIS A 8 15.89 -39.71 3.46
CA HIS A 8 16.46 -40.32 2.26
C HIS A 8 17.37 -39.31 1.56
N VAL A 9 18.67 -39.61 1.59
CA VAL A 9 19.72 -39.01 0.78
C VAL A 9 19.73 -39.73 -0.57
N VAL A 10 19.64 -38.99 -1.68
CA VAL A 10 19.85 -39.53 -3.04
C VAL A 10 21.07 -38.82 -3.64
N PRO A 11 22.14 -39.54 -4.03
CA PRO A 11 23.33 -38.94 -4.60
C PRO A 11 23.30 -38.89 -6.14
N LEU A 12 23.85 -37.79 -6.66
CA LEU A 12 24.81 -37.64 -7.77
C LEU A 12 24.83 -38.72 -8.89
N LEU A 13 24.69 -38.27 -10.14
CA LEU A 13 25.31 -38.93 -11.29
C LEU A 13 25.75 -37.90 -12.34
N LEU A 14 27.08 -37.74 -12.43
CA LEU A 14 27.80 -37.16 -13.57
C LEU A 14 27.52 -37.97 -14.84
N GLY A 15 27.34 -37.28 -15.97
CA GLY A 15 27.31 -37.90 -17.29
C GLY A 15 27.88 -36.95 -18.35
N ALA A 16 29.21 -36.98 -18.50
CA ALA A 16 29.90 -36.43 -19.66
C ALA A 16 30.02 -37.52 -20.73
N CYS A 17 29.64 -37.22 -21.98
CA CYS A 17 30.04 -38.05 -23.13
C CYS A 17 30.27 -37.18 -24.38
N LEU A 18 31.33 -37.58 -25.08
CA LEU A 18 32.10 -36.91 -26.12
C LEU A 18 31.42 -36.80 -27.51
N LEU A 19 31.75 -35.69 -28.19
CA LEU A 19 32.29 -35.51 -29.56
C LEU A 19 31.91 -36.47 -30.71
N LEU A 20 31.47 -35.88 -31.83
CA LEU A 20 31.77 -36.10 -33.27
C LEU A 20 30.72 -35.27 -34.05
N GLY A 21 30.96 -34.34 -34.98
CA GLY A 21 32.02 -34.16 -35.97
C GLY A 21 31.35 -34.14 -37.36
N ALA A 22 31.12 -32.97 -37.97
CA ALA A 22 30.89 -32.83 -39.42
C ALA A 22 31.02 -31.36 -39.88
N THR A 23 31.98 -31.15 -40.77
CA THR A 23 32.23 -29.96 -41.59
C THR A 23 31.20 -29.81 -42.71
N GLY A 24 30.76 -28.58 -42.99
CA GLY A 24 30.01 -28.23 -44.21
C GLY A 24 30.00 -26.72 -44.45
N CYS A 25 30.60 -26.27 -45.56
CA CYS A 25 30.75 -24.87 -45.96
C CYS A 25 29.50 -24.28 -46.65
N ALA A 26 29.46 -22.94 -46.61
CA ALA A 26 28.93 -22.00 -47.61
C ALA A 26 27.42 -21.70 -47.60
N GLY A 27 27.13 -20.46 -47.21
CA GLY A 27 25.86 -19.79 -47.41
C GLY A 27 25.92 -18.39 -46.81
N ALA A 28 26.65 -17.47 -47.46
CA ALA A 28 26.58 -16.05 -47.14
C ALA A 28 25.16 -15.55 -47.48
N ALA A 29 24.33 -15.37 -46.44
CA ALA A 29 23.11 -14.61 -46.54
C ALA A 29 23.43 -13.14 -46.21
N PRO A 30 22.93 -12.18 -47.00
CA PRO A 30 23.25 -10.78 -46.84
C PRO A 30 22.76 -10.25 -45.49
N SER A 31 23.60 -9.43 -44.87
CA SER A 31 23.25 -8.54 -43.75
C SER A 31 21.95 -7.79 -44.08
N ALA A 32 20.83 -8.28 -43.57
CA ALA A 32 19.62 -7.51 -43.47
C ALA A 32 19.82 -6.54 -42.32
N SER A 33 20.04 -5.28 -42.70
CA SER A 33 19.73 -4.06 -41.97
C SER A 33 19.79 -4.15 -40.44
N ASP A 34 20.77 -3.45 -39.90
CA ASP A 34 20.54 -2.56 -38.75
C ASP A 34 19.29 -1.70 -39.04
N ALA A 35 18.10 -2.25 -38.79
CA ALA A 35 16.99 -1.42 -38.42
C ALA A 35 17.35 -0.93 -37.01
N PRO A 36 17.34 0.39 -36.74
CA PRO A 36 17.29 0.81 -35.36
C PRO A 36 16.05 0.13 -34.78
N THR A 37 16.25 -0.81 -33.85
CA THR A 37 15.22 -1.15 -32.89
C THR A 37 14.99 0.14 -32.15
N THR A 38 14.07 0.96 -32.65
CA THR A 38 13.29 1.84 -31.80
C THR A 38 12.65 0.90 -30.79
N SER A 39 13.33 0.71 -29.66
CA SER A 39 12.63 0.53 -28.40
C SER A 39 11.51 1.57 -28.41
N PRO A 40 10.24 1.20 -28.26
CA PRO A 40 9.22 2.20 -28.04
C PRO A 40 9.71 2.98 -26.82
N THR A 41 10.11 4.22 -27.08
CA THR A 41 10.19 5.25 -26.05
C THR A 41 8.82 5.22 -25.41
N ALA A 42 8.73 5.14 -24.08
CA ALA A 42 7.49 5.34 -23.34
C ALA A 42 6.81 6.60 -23.92
N GLU A 43 5.88 6.38 -24.84
CA GLU A 43 5.17 7.44 -25.52
C GLU A 43 4.14 7.86 -24.49
N GLY A 44 4.42 8.99 -23.86
CA GLY A 44 3.94 9.35 -22.53
C GLY A 44 2.45 9.15 -22.33
N ALA A 45 2.08 8.81 -21.10
CA ALA A 45 0.70 8.66 -20.70
C ALA A 45 -0.16 9.86 -21.14
N VAL A 46 -1.35 9.55 -21.61
CA VAL A 46 -2.34 10.53 -22.06
C VAL A 46 -2.92 11.21 -20.83
N ALA A 47 -2.64 12.51 -20.69
CA ALA A 47 -3.35 13.34 -19.72
C ALA A 47 -4.82 13.48 -20.13
N TYR A 48 -5.73 13.11 -19.24
CA TYR A 48 -7.16 13.33 -19.44
C TYR A 48 -7.58 14.66 -18.79
N PRO A 49 -8.43 15.47 -19.44
CA PRO A 49 -8.86 16.74 -18.84
C PRO A 49 -9.73 16.49 -17.61
N MET A 50 -9.37 17.12 -16.48
CA MET A 50 -10.21 17.13 -15.28
C MET A 50 -11.56 17.81 -15.60
N PRO A 51 -12.71 17.11 -15.48
CA PRO A 51 -14.01 17.75 -15.56
C PRO A 51 -14.19 18.75 -14.42
N ASP A 52 -15.01 19.77 -14.64
CA ASP A 52 -15.42 20.68 -13.57
C ASP A 52 -16.43 19.97 -12.66
N LEU A 53 -15.93 19.38 -11.57
CA LEU A 53 -16.73 18.72 -10.54
C LEU A 53 -17.26 19.71 -9.49
N GLY A 54 -16.97 21.01 -9.64
CA GLY A 54 -17.12 21.99 -8.58
C GLY A 54 -16.08 21.82 -7.45
N PRO A 55 -16.20 22.61 -6.38
CA PRO A 55 -15.26 22.55 -5.26
C PRO A 55 -15.36 21.23 -4.49
N SER A 56 -14.22 20.61 -4.21
CA SER A 56 -14.15 19.46 -3.29
C SER A 56 -14.68 19.86 -1.90
N PRO A 57 -15.65 19.13 -1.33
CA PRO A 57 -16.15 19.43 0.00
C PRO A 57 -15.06 19.19 1.06
N ALA A 58 -14.65 20.27 1.73
CA ALA A 58 -13.64 20.18 2.77
C ALA A 58 -14.14 19.31 3.95
N PRO A 59 -13.29 18.45 4.53
CA PRO A 59 -13.61 17.80 5.80
C PRO A 59 -13.96 18.84 6.85
N ALA A 60 -15.05 18.62 7.57
CA ALA A 60 -15.34 19.42 8.74
C ALA A 60 -14.25 19.14 9.79
N PRO A 61 -13.50 20.16 10.27
CA PRO A 61 -12.55 19.94 11.33
C PRO A 61 -13.31 19.51 12.59
N PHE A 62 -12.69 18.65 13.39
CA PHE A 62 -13.19 18.40 14.73
C PHE A 62 -12.96 19.61 15.62
N ASP A 63 -13.91 19.92 16.49
CA ASP A 63 -13.62 20.75 17.65
C ASP A 63 -12.68 20.01 18.61
N ALA A 64 -12.04 20.75 19.52
CA ALA A 64 -11.04 20.20 20.43
C ALA A 64 -11.61 19.07 21.31
N ASP A 65 -12.87 19.21 21.76
CA ASP A 65 -13.51 18.23 22.64
C ASP A 65 -13.79 16.92 21.89
N ARG A 66 -14.24 17.01 20.62
CA ARG A 66 -14.46 15.83 19.78
C ARG A 66 -13.16 15.16 19.38
N LEU A 67 -12.12 15.95 19.08
CA LEU A 67 -10.80 15.42 18.74
C LEU A 67 -10.21 14.64 19.91
N GLU A 68 -10.32 15.18 21.13
CA GLU A 68 -9.90 14.52 22.35
C GLU A 68 -10.71 13.24 22.61
N ALA A 69 -12.04 13.28 22.46
CA ALA A 69 -12.88 12.10 22.63
C ALA A 69 -12.49 10.96 21.67
N LEU A 70 -12.15 11.29 20.42
CA LEU A 70 -11.72 10.31 19.42
C LEU A 70 -10.34 9.73 19.73
N ARG A 71 -9.41 10.55 20.23
CA ARG A 71 -8.11 10.08 20.69
C ARG A 71 -8.27 9.05 21.82
N ILE A 72 -9.11 9.35 22.80
CA ILE A 72 -9.40 8.42 23.91
C ILE A 72 -10.07 7.14 23.39
N GLU A 73 -11.04 7.25 22.48
CA GLU A 73 -11.69 6.08 21.86
C GLU A 73 -10.68 5.19 21.12
N GLN A 74 -9.75 5.79 20.36
CA GLN A 74 -8.69 5.05 19.68
C GLN A 74 -7.75 4.35 20.67
N GLN A 75 -7.33 5.02 21.74
CA GLN A 75 -6.54 4.40 22.79
C GLN A 75 -7.29 3.25 23.49
N ASP A 76 -8.60 3.40 23.72
CA ASP A 76 -9.42 2.35 24.31
C ASP A 76 -9.49 1.11 23.39
N GLN A 77 -9.66 1.31 22.08
CA GLN A 77 -9.63 0.22 21.09
C GLN A 77 -8.27 -0.48 21.04
N GLN A 78 -7.17 0.28 21.05
CA GLN A 78 -5.82 -0.30 21.10
C GLN A 78 -5.60 -1.11 22.39
N TRP A 79 -6.04 -0.57 23.54
CA TRP A 79 -5.92 -1.27 24.82
C TRP A 79 -6.74 -2.57 24.85
N GLN A 80 -7.93 -2.59 24.24
CA GLN A 80 -8.71 -3.82 24.08
C GLN A 80 -7.92 -4.92 23.35
N GLY A 81 -7.09 -4.57 22.37
CA GLY A 81 -6.18 -5.51 21.72
C GLY A 81 -5.14 -6.12 22.67
N VAL A 82 -4.58 -5.30 23.59
CA VAL A 82 -3.63 -5.76 24.61
C VAL A 82 -4.30 -6.76 25.55
N VAL A 83 -5.43 -6.38 26.16
CA VAL A 83 -6.09 -7.24 27.16
C VAL A 83 -6.77 -8.48 26.58
N ALA A 84 -7.07 -8.48 25.28
CA ALA A 84 -7.52 -9.69 24.58
C ALA A 84 -6.44 -10.79 24.61
N THR A 85 -5.16 -10.41 24.58
CA THR A 85 -4.02 -11.34 24.64
C THR A 85 -3.51 -11.52 26.07
N TYR A 86 -3.47 -10.44 26.85
CA TYR A 86 -2.95 -10.37 28.22
C TYR A 86 -4.01 -9.82 29.19
N PRO A 87 -4.98 -10.64 29.65
CA PRO A 87 -6.11 -10.16 30.45
C PRO A 87 -5.75 -9.55 31.81
N SER A 88 -4.56 -9.85 32.33
CA SER A 88 -4.04 -9.29 33.58
C SER A 88 -3.25 -8.00 33.41
N ALA A 89 -3.01 -7.56 32.16
CA ALA A 89 -2.24 -6.37 31.89
C ALA A 89 -2.88 -5.14 32.52
N VAL A 90 -2.05 -4.25 33.06
CA VAL A 90 -2.48 -3.01 33.70
C VAL A 90 -2.28 -1.86 32.72
N ARG A 91 -3.35 -1.11 32.45
CA ARG A 91 -3.30 0.03 31.53
C ARG A 91 -2.44 1.16 32.13
N PRO A 92 -1.43 1.65 31.40
CA PRO A 92 -0.72 2.87 31.76
C PRO A 92 -1.68 4.07 31.83
N ALA A 93 -1.33 5.07 32.66
CA ALA A 93 -2.03 6.36 32.62
C ALA A 93 -1.82 7.02 31.24
N ASP A 94 -2.80 7.81 30.79
CA ASP A 94 -2.82 8.43 29.46
C ASP A 94 -1.47 9.07 29.10
N PRO A 95 -0.70 8.49 28.16
CA PRO A 95 0.66 8.91 27.88
C PRO A 95 0.73 9.97 26.76
N PHE A 96 -0.41 10.47 26.27
CA PHE A 96 -0.47 11.37 25.14
C PHE A 96 0.44 12.60 25.29
N ARG A 97 1.18 12.89 24.22
CA ARG A 97 2.07 14.05 24.14
C ARG A 97 1.71 14.96 22.99
N GLU A 98 1.65 14.41 21.78
CA GLU A 98 1.35 15.16 20.56
C GLU A 98 0.88 14.24 19.43
N TYR A 99 0.21 14.82 18.44
CA TYR A 99 -0.11 14.10 17.21
C TYR A 99 1.12 14.06 16.31
N ARG A 100 1.38 12.90 15.69
CA ARG A 100 2.41 12.74 14.68
C ARG A 100 1.85 12.80 13.27
N ASP A 101 2.74 13.08 12.32
CA ASP A 101 2.50 12.81 10.92
C ASP A 101 2.48 11.29 10.69
N GLU A 102 1.64 10.83 9.78
CA GLU A 102 1.58 9.41 9.42
C GLU A 102 2.84 8.99 8.66
N ALA A 103 3.36 9.88 7.78
CA ALA A 103 4.53 9.67 6.95
C ALA A 103 5.86 9.93 7.69
N ALA A 104 5.86 10.58 8.85
CA ALA A 104 7.04 10.81 9.66
C ALA A 104 6.79 10.43 11.12
N ALA A 105 7.53 9.42 11.61
CA ALA A 105 7.33 8.86 12.94
C ALA A 105 8.62 8.71 13.78
N PRO A 106 9.62 9.62 13.72
CA PRO A 106 10.89 9.39 14.41
C PRO A 106 10.72 9.24 15.93
N GLU A 107 9.84 10.03 16.56
CA GLU A 107 9.61 9.95 18.01
C GLU A 107 8.91 8.64 18.43
N LEU A 108 8.05 8.11 17.56
CA LEU A 108 7.43 6.81 17.77
C LEU A 108 8.46 5.68 17.65
N VAL A 109 9.31 5.73 16.62
CA VAL A 109 10.40 4.76 16.42
C VAL A 109 11.35 4.78 17.62
N ASP A 110 11.81 5.96 18.03
CA ASP A 110 12.68 6.13 19.20
C ASP A 110 12.04 5.54 20.48
N CYS A 111 10.73 5.74 20.68
CA CYS A 111 10.01 5.18 21.81
C CYS A 111 10.00 3.64 21.78
N LEU A 112 9.69 3.06 20.63
CA LEU A 112 9.62 1.60 20.44
C LEU A 112 11.00 0.95 20.61
N GLU A 113 12.04 1.52 20.01
CA GLU A 113 13.41 1.04 20.13
C GLU A 113 13.94 1.17 21.57
N ALA A 114 13.63 2.27 22.26
CA ALA A 114 13.98 2.45 23.67
C ALA A 114 13.27 1.43 24.59
N ALA A 115 12.11 0.94 24.18
CA ALA A 115 11.41 -0.16 24.83
C ALA A 115 11.96 -1.55 24.46
N GLY A 116 12.95 -1.62 23.56
CA GLY A 116 13.53 -2.87 23.08
C GLY A 116 12.71 -3.59 22.01
N ILE A 117 11.70 -2.92 21.44
CA ILE A 117 10.81 -3.49 20.43
C ILE A 117 11.43 -3.25 19.04
N PRO A 118 11.77 -4.31 18.28
CA PRO A 118 12.25 -4.15 16.92
C PRO A 118 11.19 -3.50 16.03
N VAL A 119 11.61 -2.52 15.23
CA VAL A 119 10.76 -1.82 14.25
C VAL A 119 11.22 -2.20 12.84
N ASP A 120 10.31 -2.77 12.07
CA ASP A 120 10.52 -2.99 10.65
C ASP A 120 9.89 -1.81 9.88
N ILE A 121 10.73 -1.03 9.20
CA ILE A 121 10.30 0.09 8.38
C ILE A 121 10.07 -0.40 6.95
N GLY A 122 8.83 -0.27 6.47
CA GLY A 122 8.48 -0.51 5.07
C GLY A 122 8.95 0.63 4.17
N THR A 123 9.34 0.29 2.95
CA THR A 123 9.59 1.25 1.86
C THR A 123 8.45 1.20 0.85
N ASP A 124 8.27 2.27 0.08
CA ASP A 124 7.39 2.32 -1.07
C ASP A 124 7.95 1.50 -2.25
N ALA A 125 7.27 1.59 -3.39
CA ALA A 125 7.64 0.87 -4.61
C ALA A 125 9.01 1.29 -5.17
N ASP A 126 9.47 2.50 -4.88
CA ASP A 126 10.75 3.05 -5.32
C ASP A 126 11.88 2.74 -4.32
N GLY A 127 11.56 2.07 -3.21
CA GLY A 127 12.51 1.77 -2.13
C GLY A 127 12.79 2.97 -1.23
N GLU A 128 11.99 4.03 -1.33
CA GLU A 128 12.02 5.19 -0.45
C GLU A 128 11.10 4.94 0.76
N GLY A 129 11.33 5.61 1.89
CA GLY A 129 10.58 5.31 3.10
C GLY A 129 10.73 6.38 4.17
N PRO A 130 9.88 6.34 5.22
CA PRO A 130 9.02 5.21 5.61
C PRO A 130 7.63 5.20 4.95
N ALA A 131 7.25 4.09 4.31
CA ALA A 131 5.88 3.84 3.81
C ALA A 131 4.99 3.11 4.82
N GLY A 132 5.58 2.57 5.89
CA GLY A 132 4.85 1.90 6.97
C GLY A 132 5.79 1.45 8.09
N LEU A 133 5.20 1.16 9.25
CA LEU A 133 5.90 0.67 10.43
C LEU A 133 5.25 -0.62 10.90
N MET A 134 6.04 -1.68 11.05
CA MET A 134 5.60 -2.93 11.64
C MET A 134 6.36 -3.19 12.93
N VAL A 135 5.63 -3.64 13.95
CA VAL A 135 6.21 -4.05 15.24
C VAL A 135 5.60 -5.38 15.65
N SER A 136 6.38 -6.20 16.34
CA SER A 136 5.96 -7.52 16.82
C SER A 136 6.35 -7.69 18.28
N PRO A 137 5.60 -7.09 19.24
CA PRO A 137 5.86 -7.31 20.66
C PRO A 137 5.69 -8.79 21.01
N VAL A 138 6.64 -9.38 21.74
CA VAL A 138 6.67 -10.83 22.00
C VAL A 138 6.13 -11.23 23.37
N ASP A 139 5.92 -10.28 24.27
CA ASP A 139 5.38 -10.52 25.60
C ASP A 139 4.43 -9.41 26.10
N GLU A 140 3.94 -9.55 27.33
CA GLU A 140 3.04 -8.58 27.96
C GLU A 140 3.71 -7.22 28.12
N ALA A 141 4.98 -7.19 28.53
CA ALA A 141 5.70 -5.95 28.81
C ALA A 141 5.92 -5.16 27.52
N GLU A 142 6.35 -5.81 26.45
CA GLU A 142 6.50 -5.20 25.13
C GLU A 142 5.14 -4.77 24.55
N SER A 143 4.06 -5.52 24.79
CA SER A 143 2.73 -5.13 24.31
C SER A 143 2.21 -3.87 25.01
N VAL A 144 2.44 -3.76 26.32
CA VAL A 144 2.11 -2.56 27.10
C VAL A 144 2.99 -1.37 26.70
N ALA A 145 4.28 -1.61 26.44
CA ALA A 145 5.19 -0.57 25.98
C ALA A 145 4.83 -0.08 24.56
N SER A 146 4.50 -1.00 23.65
CA SER A 146 3.99 -0.67 22.31
C SER A 146 2.75 0.21 22.41
N PHE A 147 1.73 -0.21 23.17
CA PHE A 147 0.53 0.59 23.43
C PHE A 147 0.88 1.99 23.93
N THR A 148 1.83 2.09 24.86
CA THR A 148 2.27 3.37 25.43
C THR A 148 2.88 4.27 24.35
N CYS A 149 3.77 3.76 23.51
CA CYS A 149 4.40 4.52 22.44
C CYS A 149 3.40 5.00 21.39
N TRP A 150 2.51 4.12 20.92
CA TRP A 150 1.44 4.48 19.98
C TRP A 150 0.43 5.48 20.56
N SER A 151 0.18 5.41 21.88
CA SER A 151 -0.69 6.35 22.60
C SER A 151 -0.02 7.69 22.92
N THR A 152 1.32 7.73 22.99
CA THR A 152 2.11 8.95 23.21
C THR A 152 2.13 9.81 21.95
N TYR A 153 2.28 9.15 20.79
CA TYR A 153 2.39 9.78 19.47
C TYR A 153 1.33 9.21 18.47
N PRO A 154 0.03 9.42 18.71
CA PRO A 154 -1.01 8.98 17.80
C PRO A 154 -1.04 9.85 16.53
N THR A 155 -1.64 9.35 15.45
CA THR A 155 -2.01 10.20 14.31
C THR A 155 -3.24 11.03 14.65
N THR A 156 -3.43 12.15 13.95
CA THR A 156 -4.64 12.98 14.14
C THR A 156 -5.87 12.21 13.66
N PRO A 157 -6.92 12.03 14.48
CA PRO A 157 -8.16 11.41 14.02
C PRO A 157 -8.76 12.13 12.81
N ILE A 158 -9.09 11.37 11.77
CA ILE A 158 -9.72 11.88 10.55
C ILE A 158 -11.24 11.70 10.68
N ALA A 159 -11.99 12.72 10.30
CA ALA A 159 -13.44 12.64 10.30
C ALA A 159 -13.95 11.64 9.26
N PRO A 160 -14.95 10.80 9.59
CA PRO A 160 -15.66 10.05 8.58
C PRO A 160 -16.16 11.00 7.49
N MET A 161 -16.01 10.58 6.23
CA MET A 161 -16.48 11.39 5.11
C MET A 161 -17.99 11.63 5.21
N THR A 162 -18.42 12.86 4.92
CA THR A 162 -19.83 13.19 4.79
C THR A 162 -20.39 12.58 3.50
N THR A 163 -21.72 12.49 3.39
CA THR A 163 -22.37 12.05 2.15
C THR A 163 -21.95 12.90 0.95
N GLU A 164 -21.83 14.23 1.11
CA GLU A 164 -21.37 15.13 0.06
C GLU A 164 -19.94 14.82 -0.40
N GLN A 165 -19.05 14.47 0.54
CA GLN A 165 -17.68 14.07 0.23
C GLN A 165 -17.62 12.73 -0.51
N ILE A 166 -18.44 11.76 -0.09
CA ILE A 166 -18.51 10.45 -0.74
C ILE A 166 -19.11 10.60 -2.15
N ASP A 167 -20.11 11.46 -2.32
CA ASP A 167 -20.70 11.78 -3.63
C ASP A 167 -19.69 12.46 -4.55
N TYR A 168 -18.92 13.42 -4.04
CA TYR A 168 -17.84 14.07 -4.79
C TYR A 168 -16.77 13.05 -5.20
N LEU A 169 -16.34 12.19 -4.27
CA LEU A 169 -15.39 11.12 -4.56
C LEU A 169 -15.91 10.20 -5.67
N TYR A 170 -17.18 9.78 -5.61
CA TYR A 170 -17.75 8.96 -6.67
C TYR A 170 -17.72 9.66 -8.04
N SER A 171 -18.06 10.95 -8.11
CA SER A 171 -17.95 11.72 -9.35
C SER A 171 -16.50 11.79 -9.84
N TYR A 172 -15.55 12.07 -8.95
CA TYR A 172 -14.12 12.07 -9.29
C TYR A 172 -13.66 10.72 -9.85
N LEU A 173 -14.02 9.61 -9.20
CA LEU A 173 -13.61 8.28 -9.64
C LEU A 173 -14.22 7.94 -11.01
N THR A 174 -15.50 8.25 -11.24
CA THR A 174 -16.24 7.79 -12.43
C THR A 174 -16.20 8.75 -13.61
N GLU A 175 -16.13 10.05 -13.37
CA GLU A 175 -16.16 11.08 -14.42
C GLU A 175 -14.75 11.52 -14.84
N TYR A 176 -13.73 11.25 -14.01
CA TYR A 176 -12.34 11.55 -14.32
C TYR A 176 -11.44 10.33 -14.33
N LEU A 177 -11.30 9.65 -13.19
CA LEU A 177 -10.21 8.68 -13.03
C LEU A 177 -10.39 7.46 -13.92
N VAL A 178 -11.61 6.92 -14.00
CA VAL A 178 -11.97 5.84 -14.95
C VAL A 178 -11.67 6.25 -16.40
N PRO A 179 -12.21 7.36 -16.94
CA PRO A 179 -11.86 7.81 -18.30
C PRO A 179 -10.37 8.05 -18.53
N CYS A 180 -9.64 8.53 -17.52
CA CYS A 180 -8.20 8.75 -17.63
C CYS A 180 -7.44 7.44 -17.78
N TYR A 181 -7.77 6.44 -16.97
CA TYR A 181 -7.18 5.11 -17.11
C TYR A 181 -7.55 4.45 -18.43
N GLU A 182 -8.81 4.54 -18.87
CA GLU A 182 -9.26 4.00 -20.15
C GLU A 182 -8.57 4.68 -21.35
N ALA A 183 -8.32 5.99 -21.28
CA ALA A 183 -7.56 6.73 -22.30
C ALA A 183 -6.10 6.28 -22.40
N ASN A 184 -5.56 5.69 -21.33
CA ASN A 184 -4.24 5.08 -21.26
C ASN A 184 -4.25 3.57 -21.55
N GLY A 185 -5.39 3.03 -22.00
CA GLY A 185 -5.51 1.62 -22.38
C GLY A 185 -5.81 0.67 -21.24
N ALA A 186 -6.11 1.17 -20.04
CA ALA A 186 -6.52 0.32 -18.94
C ALA A 186 -7.94 -0.22 -19.16
N THR A 187 -8.19 -1.44 -18.71
CA THR A 187 -9.56 -2.00 -18.66
C THR A 187 -10.07 -1.93 -17.24
N ILE A 188 -11.06 -1.07 -16.99
CA ILE A 188 -11.61 -0.87 -15.64
C ILE A 188 -12.92 -1.64 -15.46
N THR A 189 -13.07 -2.28 -14.30
CA THR A 189 -14.34 -2.94 -13.94
C THR A 189 -15.44 -1.91 -13.77
N ALA A 190 -16.66 -2.25 -14.20
CA ALA A 190 -17.79 -1.35 -14.13
C ALA A 190 -18.05 -0.88 -12.69
N ALA A 191 -18.22 0.44 -12.52
CA ALA A 191 -18.55 1.02 -11.24
C ALA A 191 -19.91 0.53 -10.71
N PRO A 192 -20.08 0.36 -9.39
CA PRO A 192 -21.40 0.20 -8.79
C PRO A 192 -22.25 1.44 -9.04
N SER A 193 -23.55 1.37 -8.80
CA SER A 193 -24.37 2.58 -8.85
C SER A 193 -23.91 3.58 -7.77
N ARG A 194 -24.10 4.88 -8.00
CA ARG A 194 -23.81 5.93 -7.00
C ARG A 194 -24.48 5.63 -5.66
N ALA A 195 -25.75 5.22 -5.68
CA ALA A 195 -26.49 4.89 -4.46
C ALA A 195 -25.88 3.69 -3.72
N ASP A 196 -25.45 2.67 -4.45
CA ASP A 196 -24.79 1.50 -3.86
C ASP A 196 -23.42 1.89 -3.27
N PHE A 197 -22.63 2.69 -4.00
CA PHE A 197 -21.33 3.19 -3.52
C PHE A 197 -21.47 3.98 -2.22
N VAL A 198 -22.39 4.95 -2.18
CA VAL A 198 -22.63 5.80 -1.00
C VAL A 198 -23.16 4.98 0.18
N SER A 199 -24.10 4.07 -0.06
CA SER A 199 -24.71 3.28 1.02
C SER A 199 -23.80 2.22 1.62
N GLN A 200 -22.80 1.76 0.87
CA GLN A 200 -21.84 0.74 1.32
C GLN A 200 -20.53 1.32 1.82
N TRP A 201 -20.33 2.64 1.74
CA TRP A 201 -19.09 3.29 2.16
C TRP A 201 -18.70 2.95 3.62
N PRO A 202 -17.41 2.66 3.93
CA PRO A 202 -16.24 2.56 3.04
C PRO A 202 -15.98 1.12 2.50
N GLN A 203 -17.00 0.26 2.55
CA GLN A 203 -16.93 -1.17 2.22
C GLN A 203 -17.54 -1.51 0.85
N GLN A 204 -17.61 -0.54 -0.07
CA GLN A 204 -18.23 -0.69 -1.40
C GLN A 204 -17.55 -1.74 -2.31
N GLY A 205 -16.35 -2.22 -1.96
CA GLY A 205 -15.65 -3.27 -2.70
C GLY A 205 -15.21 -2.89 -4.12
N TRP A 206 -15.22 -1.60 -4.46
CA TRP A 206 -14.83 -1.11 -5.78
C TRP A 206 -14.06 0.22 -5.68
N PHE A 207 -12.94 0.26 -6.41
CA PHE A 207 -12.20 1.46 -6.81
C PHE A 207 -11.62 1.18 -8.20
N PRO A 208 -11.47 2.19 -9.07
CA PRO A 208 -10.82 2.00 -10.36
C PRO A 208 -9.34 1.64 -10.13
N THR A 209 -8.89 0.58 -10.79
CA THR A 209 -7.50 0.09 -10.69
C THR A 209 -6.97 -0.31 -12.05
N THR A 210 -5.70 -0.02 -12.29
CA THR A 210 -4.93 -0.45 -13.46
C THR A 210 -4.35 -1.85 -13.31
N ALA A 211 -4.45 -2.47 -12.12
CA ALA A 211 -3.76 -3.72 -11.78
C ALA A 211 -4.08 -4.93 -12.69
N GLU A 212 -5.27 -4.95 -13.30
CA GLU A 212 -5.66 -6.00 -14.25
C GLU A 212 -5.13 -5.76 -15.68
N SER A 213 -4.53 -4.59 -15.91
CA SER A 213 -3.92 -4.20 -17.18
C SER A 213 -2.45 -4.61 -17.20
N SER A 214 -1.93 -5.00 -18.37
CA SER A 214 -0.55 -5.45 -18.52
C SER A 214 0.41 -4.28 -18.76
N PHE A 215 0.48 -3.34 -17.81
CA PHE A 215 1.44 -2.24 -17.84
C PHE A 215 2.78 -2.65 -17.23
N THR A 216 3.86 -2.10 -17.75
CA THR A 216 5.16 -2.07 -17.08
C THR A 216 5.15 -1.06 -15.93
N LEU A 217 6.10 -1.15 -14.99
CA LEU A 217 6.22 -0.19 -13.89
C LEU A 217 6.41 1.25 -14.39
N GLU A 218 7.17 1.44 -15.47
CA GLU A 218 7.39 2.76 -16.08
C GLU A 218 6.11 3.32 -16.70
N GLU A 219 5.30 2.48 -17.35
CA GLU A 219 3.99 2.88 -17.88
C GLU A 219 3.00 3.20 -16.76
N GLU A 220 2.97 2.39 -15.70
CA GLU A 220 2.09 2.62 -14.55
C GLU A 220 2.43 3.94 -13.84
N ALA A 221 3.71 4.20 -13.58
CA ALA A 221 4.16 5.47 -13.00
C ALA A 221 3.79 6.67 -13.89
N ALA A 222 3.97 6.55 -15.21
CA ALA A 222 3.57 7.61 -16.14
C ALA A 222 2.05 7.84 -16.13
N ILE A 223 1.25 6.78 -16.03
CA ILE A 223 -0.22 6.88 -15.93
C ILE A 223 -0.63 7.52 -14.60
N GLU A 224 -0.01 7.17 -13.49
CA GLU A 224 -0.29 7.79 -12.19
C GLU A 224 0.06 9.28 -12.19
N GLU A 225 1.16 9.68 -12.84
CA GLU A 225 1.53 11.07 -13.04
C GLU A 225 0.51 11.82 -13.92
N ALA A 226 0.02 11.19 -14.99
CA ALA A 226 -0.96 11.78 -15.91
C ALA A 226 -2.40 11.81 -15.35
N CYS A 227 -2.77 10.82 -14.55
CA CYS A 227 -4.09 10.65 -13.95
C CYS A 227 -4.08 11.08 -12.48
N VAL A 228 -4.00 12.39 -12.28
CA VAL A 228 -3.78 13.03 -10.97
C VAL A 228 -4.82 12.57 -9.93
N ARG A 229 -4.32 11.94 -8.87
CA ARG A 229 -5.11 11.65 -7.66
C ARG A 229 -5.06 12.86 -6.71
N PRO A 230 -6.19 13.28 -6.12
CA PRO A 230 -6.17 14.29 -5.08
C PRO A 230 -5.32 13.77 -3.90
N ALA A 231 -4.42 14.63 -3.43
CA ALA A 231 -3.58 14.39 -2.26
C ALA A 231 -4.39 14.44 -0.96
#